data_AF-A0A7W9S1R4-F1
#
_entry.id   AF-A0A7W9S1R4-F1
#
_cell.length_a   1.000
_cell.length_b   1.000
_cell.length_c   1.000
_cell.angle_alpha   90.00
_cell.angle_beta   90.00
_cell.angle_gamma   90.00
#
_symmetry.space_group_name_H-M   'P 1'
#
loop_
_entity.id
_entity.type
_entity.pdbx_description
1 polymer ?
#
loop_
_entity_poly.entity_id
_entity_poly.type
_entity_poly.pdbx_seq_one_letter_code
_entity_poly.pdbx_strand_id
1 'polypeptide(L)' 'MAQSVSCNSCAYYEDHIANSTKVAENAGLCRFNPPVTQPEPNARGLWPVVTASDWCGHFSTETRN' A
#
# COMPACT_ATOMS: atom_id res chain seq x y z
N MET A 1 15.06 14.11 14.74
CA MET A 1 14.22 12.89 14.68
C MET A 1 14.32 12.34 13.28
N ALA A 2 14.94 11.18 13.08
CA ALA A 2 14.92 10.51 11.78
C ALA A 2 13.50 9.96 11.59
N GLN A 3 12.73 10.58 10.71
CA GLN A 3 11.39 10.09 10.35
C GLN A 3 11.60 8.77 9.59
N SER A 4 11.08 7.66 10.11
CA SER A 4 11.11 6.38 9.42
C SER A 4 10.24 6.49 8.17
N VAL A 5 10.89 6.52 7.01
CA VAL A 5 10.24 6.67 5.70
C VAL A 5 9.75 5.30 5.21
N SER A 6 8.88 4.66 5.99
CA SER A 6 8.34 3.33 5.72
C SER A 6 6.82 3.36 5.61
N CYS A 7 6.25 2.38 4.91
CA CYS A 7 4.82 2.27 4.68
C CYS A 7 4.02 2.36 5.98
N ASN A 8 4.39 1.65 7.05
CA ASN A 8 3.64 1.68 8.32
C ASN A 8 3.50 3.07 8.98
N SER A 9 4.34 4.04 8.59
CA SER A 9 4.36 5.39 9.13
C SER A 9 3.79 6.42 8.14
N CYS A 10 3.36 5.96 6.95
CA CYS A 10 2.88 6.79 5.86
C CYS A 10 1.36 6.88 5.87
N ALA A 11 0.80 8.08 5.67
CA ALA A 11 -0.64 8.33 5.61
C ALA A 11 -1.36 7.58 4.46
N TYR A 12 -0.61 7.11 3.46
CA TYR A 12 -1.14 6.33 2.35
C TYR A 12 -1.09 4.82 2.58
N TYR A 13 -0.61 4.35 3.72
CA TYR A 13 -0.64 2.93 4.04
C TYR A 13 -1.97 2.56 4.68
N GLU A 14 -2.59 1.51 4.16
CA GLU A 14 -3.72 0.85 4.81
C GLU A 14 -3.32 -0.55 5.22
N ASP A 15 -3.57 -0.95 6.46
CA ASP A 15 -3.21 -2.28 6.97
C ASP A 15 -4.16 -3.40 6.50
N HIS A 16 -5.32 -3.05 5.94
CA HIS A 16 -6.21 -4.06 5.35
C HIS A 16 -5.76 -4.46 3.95
N ILE A 17 -5.95 -5.74 3.62
CA ILE A 17 -5.65 -6.27 2.30
C ILE A 17 -6.96 -6.72 1.67
N ALA A 18 -7.42 -5.97 0.67
CA ALA A 18 -8.62 -6.29 -0.09
C ALA A 18 -8.34 -7.20 -1.31
N ASN A 19 -7.07 -7.53 -1.56
CA ASN A 19 -6.68 -8.45 -2.62
C ASN A 19 -6.99 -9.88 -2.14
N SER A 20 -7.75 -10.67 -2.89
CA SER A 20 -8.20 -12.02 -2.51
C SER A 20 -7.08 -13.09 -2.51
N THR A 21 -5.86 -12.70 -2.17
CA THR A 21 -4.63 -13.51 -2.24
C THR A 21 -4.05 -13.73 -0.85
N LYS A 22 -3.36 -14.87 -0.66
CA LYS A 22 -2.58 -15.11 0.56
C LYS A 22 -1.35 -14.22 0.55
N VAL A 23 -1.12 -13.53 1.66
CA VAL A 23 -0.13 -12.46 1.83
C VAL A 23 0.65 -12.65 3.13
N ALA A 24 1.79 -11.97 3.27
CA ALA A 24 2.61 -12.03 4.46
C ALA A 24 1.90 -11.43 5.69
N GLU A 25 2.30 -11.87 6.88
CA GLU A 25 1.86 -11.24 8.14
C GLU A 25 2.36 -9.79 8.19
N ASN A 26 1.48 -8.85 8.54
CA ASN A 26 1.73 -7.39 8.52
C ASN A 26 1.94 -6.78 7.12
N ALA A 27 1.40 -7.42 6.08
CA ALA A 27 1.22 -6.76 4.81
C ALA A 27 0.04 -5.76 4.88
N GLY A 28 0.06 -4.79 3.97
CA GLY A 28 -0.99 -3.81 3.76
C GLY A 28 -0.97 -3.30 2.31
N LEU A 29 -1.66 -2.21 2.04
CA LEU A 29 -1.77 -1.60 0.72
C LEU A 29 -1.12 -0.22 0.68
N CYS A 30 -0.37 0.07 -0.40
CA CYS A 30 0.13 1.41 -0.68
C CYS A 30 -0.89 2.19 -1.52
N ARG A 31 -1.60 3.15 -0.92
CA ARG A 31 -2.62 3.98 -1.60
C ARG A 31 -2.07 5.18 -2.37
N PHE A 32 -0.76 5.44 -2.28
CA PHE A 32 -0.12 6.45 -3.13
C PHE A 32 -0.01 5.97 -4.57
N ASN A 33 0.26 4.68 -4.76
CA ASN A 33 0.35 4.07 -6.08
C ASN A 33 -1.01 3.45 -6.43
N PRO A 34 -1.72 3.95 -7.46
CA PRO A 34 -3.01 3.39 -7.87
C PRO A 34 -2.88 1.92 -8.25
N PRO A 35 -4.00 1.17 -8.35
CA PRO A 35 -3.99 -0.22 -8.79
C PRO A 35 -3.21 -0.39 -10.11
N VAL A 36 -2.14 -1.19 -10.07
CA VAL A 36 -1.26 -1.42 -11.24
C VAL A 36 -1.55 -2.74 -11.94
N THR A 37 -2.27 -3.65 -11.28
CA THR A 37 -2.54 -5.00 -11.79
C THR A 37 -4.03 -5.21 -11.96
N GLN A 38 -4.47 -5.59 -13.17
CA GLN A 38 -5.85 -6.01 -13.43
C GLN A 38 -5.84 -7.47 -13.93
N PRO A 39 -6.31 -8.45 -13.13
CA PRO A 39 -6.14 -9.86 -13.46
C PRO A 39 -7.02 -10.34 -14.61
N GLU A 40 -8.19 -9.70 -14.81
CA GLU A 40 -9.13 -10.03 -15.89
C GLU A 40 -9.78 -8.74 -16.46
N PRO A 41 -10.25 -8.75 -17.71
CA PRO A 41 -10.81 -7.55 -18.37
C PRO A 41 -11.95 -6.87 -17.61
N ASN A 42 -12.73 -7.65 -16.86
CA ASN A 42 -13.88 -7.16 -16.08
C ASN A 42 -13.63 -7.15 -14.56
N ALA A 43 -12.44 -7.55 -14.10
CA ALA A 43 -12.09 -7.53 -12.68
C ALA A 43 -11.66 -6.12 -12.23
N ARG A 44 -11.83 -5.84 -10.94
CA ARG A 44 -11.27 -4.62 -10.34
C ARG A 44 -9.74 -4.71 -10.32
N GLY A 45 -9.09 -3.56 -10.52
CA GLY A 45 -7.66 -3.43 -10.32
C GLY A 45 -7.26 -3.71 -8.86
N LEU A 46 -6.11 -4.35 -8.69
CA LEU A 46 -5.52 -4.66 -7.40
C LEU A 46 -4.51 -3.59 -6.99
N TRP A 47 -4.65 -3.11 -5.77
CA TRP A 47 -3.68 -2.20 -5.17
C TRP A 47 -2.37 -2.93 -4.88
N PRO A 48 -1.21 -2.25 -4.93
CA PRO A 48 0.06 -2.85 -4.55
C PRO A 48 0.04 -3.32 -3.09
N VAL A 49 0.32 -4.60 -2.87
CA VAL A 49 0.56 -5.16 -1.53
C VAL A 49 2.00 -4.86 -1.13
N VAL A 50 2.18 -4.29 0.05
CA VAL A 50 3.46 -3.91 0.63
C VAL A 50 3.57 -4.40 2.06
N THR A 51 4.78 -4.60 2.54
CA THR A 51 5.08 -4.84 3.95
C THR A 51 5.18 -3.53 4.73
N ALA A 52 5.05 -3.59 6.05
CA ALA A 52 5.20 -2.44 6.94
C ALA A 52 6.50 -1.63 6.72
N SER A 53 7.59 -2.30 6.34
CA SER A 53 8.93 -1.73 6.14
C SER A 53 9.21 -1.24 4.72
N ASP A 54 8.33 -1.50 3.76
CA ASP A 54 8.56 -1.10 2.37
C ASP A 54 8.55 0.42 2.19
N TRP A 55 9.16 0.86 1.09
CA TRP A 55 9.21 2.26 0.69
C TRP A 55 9.07 2.41 -0.82
N CYS A 56 8.06 3.17 -1.25
CA CYS A 56 7.75 3.37 -2.66
C CYS A 56 8.35 4.65 -3.26
N GLY A 57 9.23 5.36 -2.53
CA GLY A 57 9.76 6.66 -2.95
C GLY A 57 8.89 7.86 -2.54
N HIS A 58 7.73 7.63 -1.93
CA HIS A 58 6.84 8.69 -1.41
C HIS A 58 6.50 8.47 0.06
N PHE A 59 6.43 9.56 0.83
CA PHE A 59 6.03 9.56 2.23
C PHE A 59 5.27 10.84 2.54
N SER A 60 4.19 10.71 3.32
CA SER A 60 3.46 11.84 3.87
C SER A 60 2.89 11.44 5.23
N THR A 61 2.84 12.39 6.16
CA THR A 61 2.12 12.22 7.43
C THR A 61 0.65 12.61 7.31
N GLU A 62 0.28 13.29 6.23
CA GLU A 62 -1.08 13.76 5.97
C GLU A 62 -1.54 13.25 4.59
N THR A 63 -2.73 12.67 4.52
CA THR A 63 -3.40 12.38 3.25
C THR A 63 -3.96 13.69 2.71
N ARG A 64 -3.46 14.17 1.56
CA ARG A 64 -4.10 15.31 0.88
C ARG A 64 -5.48 14.87 0.38
N ASN A 65 -6.51 15.46 0.97
CA ASN A 65 -7.92 15.23 0.66
C ASN A 65 -8.34 15.94 -0.62
#